data_AF-A0A9W8MQF4-F1
#
_entry.id   AF-A0A9W8MQF4-F1
#
_cell.length_a   1.000
_cell.length_b   1.000
_cell.length_c   1.000
_cell.angle_alpha   90.00
_cell.angle_beta   90.00
_cell.angle_gamma   90.00
#
_symmetry.space_group_name_H-M   'P 1'
#
loop_
_entity.id
_entity.type
_entity.pdbx_description
1 polymer ?
#
loop_
_entity_poly.entity_id
_entity_poly.type
_entity_poly.pdbx_seq_one_letter_code
_entity_poly.pdbx_strand_id
1 'polypeptide(L)'
;MKATLLTLAGAVLHANVATAIPLALPKDPFKIIDPQEWVNPDAMVWDDFVAPPGTNWADPSRTGSIRNFNIALVAVDYPDQPFVVTQTAGSTIFSNPQPVAAELSRDEVPAFYRDLLNKPSDINHRHTLHEYWMQDSFGRFGVDLTVFGAYELPARSWQYGIDNGFNAGECPTGERCNLNIRTDALGAWRADGKTSRPPGRSLAP
;
A
#
# COMPACT_ATOMS: atom_id res chain seq x y z
N MET A 1 -68.51 27.21 27.26
CA MET A 1 -67.65 28.39 27.49
C MET A 1 -66.29 27.89 27.97
N LYS A 2 -65.22 28.28 27.26
CA LYS A 2 -63.79 28.26 27.68
C LYS A 2 -63.13 26.88 27.90
N ALA A 3 -61.87 26.65 27.57
CA ALA A 3 -60.84 27.43 26.88
C ALA A 3 -59.77 26.48 26.32
N THR A 4 -59.30 26.78 25.12
CA THR A 4 -58.13 26.16 24.47
C THR A 4 -56.85 26.71 25.09
N LEU A 5 -55.91 25.83 25.46
CA LEU A 5 -54.56 26.21 25.86
C LEU A 5 -53.58 25.78 24.76
N LEU A 6 -52.99 26.76 24.06
CA LEU A 6 -51.87 26.54 23.13
C LEU A 6 -50.55 26.53 23.92
N THR A 7 -49.80 25.44 23.84
CA THR A 7 -48.40 25.38 24.29
C THR A 7 -47.47 25.76 23.14
N LEU A 8 -46.75 26.87 23.28
CA LEU A 8 -45.63 27.26 22.41
C LEU A 8 -44.39 26.43 22.78
N ALA A 9 -43.87 25.62 21.86
CA ALA A 9 -42.55 25.01 21.98
C ALA A 9 -41.50 25.99 21.42
N GLY A 10 -40.68 26.57 22.30
CA GLY A 10 -39.57 27.45 21.92
C GLY A 10 -38.40 26.65 21.36
N ALA A 11 -37.96 26.99 20.14
CA ALA A 11 -36.76 26.42 19.53
C ALA A 11 -35.50 27.04 20.18
N VAL A 12 -34.69 26.22 20.84
CA VAL A 12 -33.38 26.64 21.38
C VAL A 12 -32.35 26.59 20.25
N LEU A 13 -32.03 27.75 19.68
CA LEU A 13 -30.96 27.91 18.70
C LEU A 13 -29.61 27.72 19.41
N HIS A 14 -28.95 26.57 19.21
CA HIS A 14 -27.59 26.35 19.69
C HIS A 14 -26.62 27.07 18.75
N ALA A 15 -26.19 28.27 19.14
CA ALA A 15 -25.09 28.95 18.48
C ALA A 15 -23.79 28.22 18.79
N ASN A 16 -23.26 27.47 17.82
CA ASN A 16 -21.88 26.97 17.87
C ASN A 16 -20.93 28.16 17.72
N VAL A 17 -20.54 28.76 18.85
CA VAL A 17 -19.47 29.76 18.87
C VAL A 17 -18.16 29.02 18.68
N ALA A 18 -17.61 29.04 17.47
CA ALA A 18 -16.24 28.63 17.22
C ALA A 18 -15.32 29.59 17.97
N THR A 19 -14.80 29.15 19.12
CA THR A 19 -13.75 29.87 19.83
C THR A 19 -12.43 29.62 19.11
N ALA A 20 -11.86 30.69 18.52
CA ALA A 20 -10.50 30.63 18.03
C ALA A 20 -9.57 30.32 19.22
N ILE A 21 -8.83 29.22 19.15
CA ILE A 21 -7.76 28.95 20.10
C ILE A 21 -6.73 30.09 19.90
N PRO A 22 -6.48 30.95 20.90
CA PRO A 22 -5.48 31.99 20.75
C PRO A 22 -4.13 31.32 20.48
N LEU A 23 -3.51 31.66 19.35
CA LEU A 23 -2.16 31.25 19.03
C LEU A 23 -1.26 31.86 20.12
N ALA A 24 -0.84 31.05 21.08
CA ALA A 24 0.10 31.49 22.10
C ALA A 24 1.42 31.84 21.40
N LEU A 25 1.71 33.13 21.27
CA LEU A 25 3.00 33.59 20.78
C LEU A 25 4.10 32.95 21.64
N PRO A 26 5.20 32.46 21.04
CA PRO A 26 6.31 31.90 21.80
C PRO A 26 6.75 32.89 22.89
N LYS A 27 6.81 32.43 24.14
CA LYS A 27 7.23 33.25 25.30
C LYS A 27 8.65 33.80 25.15
N ASP A 28 9.44 33.17 24.28
CA ASP A 28 10.78 33.59 23.89
C ASP A 28 10.84 33.59 22.35
N PRO A 29 10.90 34.78 21.71
CA PRO A 29 10.97 34.90 20.26
C PRO A 29 12.31 34.39 19.68
N PHE A 30 13.29 34.09 20.52
CA PHE A 30 14.58 33.52 20.14
C PHE A 30 14.69 32.03 20.45
N LYS A 31 13.66 31.39 21.01
CA LYS A 31 13.66 29.95 21.24
C LYS A 31 13.79 29.25 19.89
N ILE A 32 14.86 28.47 19.74
CA ILE A 32 15.09 27.62 18.57
C ILE A 32 13.95 26.60 18.51
N ILE A 33 13.12 26.70 17.47
CA ILE A 33 11.94 25.83 17.25
C ILE A 33 12.38 24.44 16.82
N ASP A 34 13.40 24.39 15.95
CA ASP A 34 14.01 23.18 15.44
C ASP A 34 15.52 23.24 15.73
N PRO A 35 16.02 22.43 16.67
CA PRO A 35 17.43 22.43 17.05
C PRO A 35 18.38 21.96 15.93
N GLN A 36 17.87 21.57 14.75
CA GLN A 36 18.66 21.10 13.61
C GLN A 36 19.51 19.86 13.96
N GLU A 37 18.99 19.01 14.85
CA GLU A 37 19.56 17.71 15.18
C GLU A 37 19.07 16.70 14.14
N TRP A 38 19.88 16.47 13.10
CA TRP A 38 19.55 15.54 12.04
C TRP A 38 20.37 14.25 12.17
N VAL A 39 19.75 13.14 11.78
CA VAL A 39 20.41 11.84 11.61
C VAL A 39 20.33 11.50 10.13
N ASN A 40 21.39 10.93 9.58
CA ASN A 40 21.35 10.41 8.21
C ASN A 40 20.34 9.25 8.16
N PRO A 41 19.35 9.24 7.24
CA PRO A 41 18.42 8.12 7.09
C PRO A 41 19.07 6.74 6.99
N ASP A 42 20.29 6.66 6.42
CA ASP A 42 21.05 5.40 6.33
C ASP A 42 21.48 4.84 7.70
N ALA A 43 21.53 5.69 8.73
CA ALA A 43 21.89 5.33 10.11
C ALA A 43 20.66 5.14 11.01
N MET A 44 19.45 5.37 10.49
CA MET A 44 18.22 5.18 11.27
C MET A 44 17.84 3.70 11.36
N VAL A 45 17.27 3.33 12.48
CA VAL A 45 16.67 2.01 12.74
C VAL A 45 15.16 2.14 12.93
N TRP A 46 14.44 1.01 12.93
CA TRP A 46 12.99 1.02 13.17
C TRP A 46 12.58 1.66 14.50
N ASP A 47 13.45 1.59 15.52
CA ASP A 47 13.20 2.23 16.82
C ASP A 47 13.26 3.77 16.76
N ASP A 48 13.86 4.35 15.71
CA ASP A 48 13.90 5.79 15.48
C ASP A 48 12.60 6.32 14.83
N PHE A 49 11.69 5.43 14.42
CA PHE A 49 10.44 5.83 13.80
C PHE A 49 9.52 6.54 14.81
N VAL A 50 9.14 7.78 14.49
CA VAL A 50 8.19 8.56 15.28
C VAL A 50 6.88 8.69 14.51
N ALA A 51 5.83 8.04 15.03
CA ALA A 51 4.50 8.12 14.43
C ALA A 51 3.92 9.55 14.51
N PRO A 52 3.15 9.99 13.49
CA PRO A 52 2.46 11.26 13.56
C PRO A 52 1.50 11.33 14.77
N PRO A 53 1.50 12.44 15.52
CA PRO A 53 0.78 12.53 16.79
C PRO A 53 -0.74 12.40 16.59
N GLY A 54 -1.39 11.65 17.48
CA GLY A 54 -2.86 11.51 17.50
C GLY A 54 -3.44 10.67 16.35
N THR A 55 -2.60 9.92 15.64
CA THR A 55 -3.02 9.09 14.50
C THR A 55 -2.80 7.60 14.77
N ASN A 56 -3.56 6.76 14.08
CA ASN A 56 -3.32 5.33 13.99
C ASN A 56 -3.66 4.90 12.56
N TRP A 57 -2.75 5.18 11.64
CA TRP A 57 -2.96 4.95 10.21
C TRP A 57 -2.80 3.49 9.79
N ALA A 58 -2.20 2.66 10.63
CA ALA A 58 -2.12 1.22 10.44
C ALA A 58 -3.40 0.46 10.83
N ASP A 59 -4.41 1.14 11.39
CA ASP A 59 -5.72 0.54 11.71
C ASP A 59 -6.46 0.15 10.41
N PRO A 60 -6.62 -1.16 10.12
CA PRO A 60 -7.22 -1.62 8.88
C PRO A 60 -8.73 -1.36 8.80
N SER A 61 -9.37 -0.95 9.90
CA SER A 61 -10.78 -0.53 9.89
C SER A 61 -10.97 0.90 9.39
N ARG A 62 -9.88 1.67 9.27
CA ARG A 62 -9.91 3.04 8.73
C ARG A 62 -9.85 3.03 7.22
N THR A 63 -10.51 4.02 6.63
CA THR A 63 -10.50 4.27 5.19
C THR A 63 -10.15 5.73 4.95
N GLY A 64 -9.61 6.01 3.77
CA GLY A 64 -9.32 7.38 3.37
C GLY A 64 -10.60 8.21 3.34
N SER A 65 -10.56 9.39 3.95
CA SER A 65 -11.70 10.30 4.05
C SER A 65 -12.22 10.78 2.70
N ILE A 66 -11.40 10.74 1.64
CA ILE A 66 -11.82 11.04 0.25
C ILE A 66 -12.06 9.75 -0.52
N ARG A 67 -11.10 8.83 -0.55
CA ARG A 67 -11.24 7.52 -1.22
C ARG A 67 -10.19 6.50 -0.77
N ASN A 68 -10.51 5.23 -0.97
CA ASN A 68 -9.51 4.18 -1.11
C ASN A 68 -9.24 3.87 -2.58
N PHE A 69 -7.98 3.63 -2.91
CA PHE A 69 -7.60 3.02 -4.20
C PHE A 69 -7.81 1.51 -4.13
N ASN A 70 -8.47 0.95 -5.14
CA ASN A 70 -8.52 -0.50 -5.32
C ASN A 70 -7.33 -0.91 -6.19
N ILE A 71 -6.36 -1.59 -5.60
CA ILE A 71 -5.14 -2.02 -6.25
C ILE A 71 -5.27 -3.51 -6.57
N ALA A 72 -4.98 -3.86 -7.83
CA ALA A 72 -4.79 -5.24 -8.25
C ALA A 72 -3.29 -5.55 -8.26
N LEU A 73 -2.84 -6.48 -7.42
CA LEU A 73 -1.49 -7.04 -7.48
C LEU A 73 -1.56 -8.35 -8.24
N VAL A 74 -0.92 -8.39 -9.41
CA VAL A 74 -0.85 -9.57 -10.27
C VAL A 74 0.52 -10.20 -10.09
N ALA A 75 0.58 -11.33 -9.39
CA ALA A 75 1.83 -12.05 -9.15
C ALA A 75 2.15 -12.95 -10.35
N VAL A 76 3.32 -12.74 -10.95
CA VAL A 76 3.82 -13.53 -12.08
C VAL A 76 5.27 -13.96 -11.87
N ASP A 77 5.62 -15.14 -12.38
CA ASP A 77 6.98 -15.65 -12.49
C ASP A 77 7.29 -16.13 -13.91
N TYR A 78 8.47 -16.72 -14.11
CA TYR A 78 8.98 -17.11 -15.44
C TYR A 78 9.39 -18.60 -15.46
N PRO A 79 9.41 -19.24 -16.64
CA PRO A 79 9.83 -20.64 -16.77
C PRO A 79 11.27 -20.91 -16.31
N ASP A 80 12.15 -19.91 -16.35
CA ASP A 80 13.55 -20.00 -15.92
C ASP A 80 13.83 -19.32 -14.58
N GLN A 81 12.83 -18.67 -13.99
CA GLN A 81 12.99 -17.93 -12.73
C GLN A 81 11.68 -17.94 -11.93
N PRO A 82 11.51 -18.90 -11.00
CA PRO A 82 10.36 -18.93 -10.10
C PRO A 82 10.43 -17.78 -9.09
N PHE A 83 9.34 -17.55 -8.36
CA PHE A 83 9.33 -16.61 -7.24
C PHE A 83 10.46 -16.91 -6.24
N VAL A 84 11.25 -15.90 -5.88
CA VAL A 84 12.39 -16.10 -4.97
C VAL A 84 11.94 -16.62 -3.60
N VAL A 85 10.77 -16.20 -3.11
CA VAL A 85 10.19 -16.64 -1.83
C VAL A 85 9.78 -18.12 -1.79
N THR A 86 9.72 -18.81 -2.94
CA THR A 86 9.46 -20.27 -2.99
C THR A 86 10.74 -21.10 -2.92
N GLN A 87 11.91 -20.45 -2.89
CA GLN A 87 13.21 -21.11 -2.82
C GLN A 87 13.68 -21.25 -1.37
N THR A 88 14.69 -22.09 -1.16
CA THR A 88 15.35 -22.28 0.14
C THR A 88 15.95 -20.97 0.63
N ALA A 89 15.87 -20.73 1.95
CA ALA A 89 16.43 -19.54 2.57
C ALA A 89 17.91 -19.33 2.21
N GLY A 90 18.26 -18.10 1.81
CA GLY A 90 19.63 -17.75 1.47
C GLY A 90 20.16 -18.32 0.13
N SER A 91 19.32 -18.94 -0.71
CA SER A 91 19.77 -19.62 -1.92
C SER A 91 20.30 -18.70 -3.03
N THR A 92 19.84 -17.45 -3.07
CA THR A 92 20.29 -16.48 -4.08
C THR A 92 21.65 -15.89 -3.74
N ILE A 93 22.32 -15.31 -4.75
CA ILE A 93 23.62 -14.62 -4.56
C ILE A 93 23.58 -13.48 -3.54
N PHE A 94 22.39 -12.97 -3.22
CA PHE A 94 22.16 -11.92 -2.24
C PHE A 94 21.66 -12.46 -0.89
N SER A 95 21.78 -13.77 -0.65
CA SER A 95 21.32 -14.42 0.58
C SER A 95 19.82 -14.23 0.88
N ASN A 96 19.02 -14.17 -0.18
CA ASN A 96 17.55 -14.20 -0.13
C ASN A 96 16.99 -15.53 -0.67
N PRO A 97 15.73 -15.89 -0.37
CA PRO A 97 14.83 -15.22 0.58
C PRO A 97 15.34 -15.33 2.03
N GLN A 98 14.95 -14.38 2.88
CA GLN A 98 15.23 -14.48 4.33
C GLN A 98 14.42 -15.65 4.93
N PRO A 99 14.93 -16.33 5.98
CA PRO A 99 14.23 -17.48 6.59
C PRO A 99 12.78 -17.22 7.00
N VAL A 100 12.43 -15.97 7.32
CA VAL A 100 11.07 -15.56 7.71
C VAL A 100 10.04 -15.66 6.57
N ALA A 101 10.48 -15.75 5.31
CA ALA A 101 9.61 -15.76 4.13
C ALA A 101 10.16 -16.65 3.00
N ALA A 102 10.79 -17.77 3.36
CA ALA A 102 11.34 -18.74 2.42
C ALA A 102 10.42 -19.96 2.25
N GLU A 103 10.64 -20.72 1.18
CA GLU A 103 9.99 -22.02 0.92
C GLU A 103 8.45 -21.97 0.91
N LEU A 104 7.87 -20.84 0.53
CA LEU A 104 6.41 -20.73 0.31
C LEU A 104 5.99 -21.64 -0.85
N SER A 105 4.77 -22.17 -0.78
CA SER A 105 4.20 -22.79 -1.98
C SER A 105 3.88 -21.70 -3.02
N ARG A 106 3.93 -22.06 -4.30
CA ARG A 106 3.72 -21.09 -5.40
C ARG A 106 2.34 -20.42 -5.34
N ASP A 107 1.33 -21.14 -4.89
CA ASP A 107 -0.04 -20.65 -4.73
C ASP A 107 -0.23 -19.75 -3.49
N GLU A 108 0.65 -19.83 -2.49
CA GLU A 108 0.65 -18.94 -1.32
C GLU A 108 1.22 -17.55 -1.62
N VAL A 109 2.10 -17.43 -2.62
CA VAL A 109 2.84 -16.19 -2.93
C VAL A 109 1.95 -14.94 -3.07
N PRO A 110 0.84 -14.95 -3.83
CA PRO A 110 -0.02 -13.77 -3.94
C PRO A 110 -0.60 -13.34 -2.59
N ALA A 111 -1.03 -14.31 -1.76
CA ALA A 111 -1.59 -14.04 -0.44
C ALA A 111 -0.53 -13.52 0.55
N PHE A 112 0.69 -14.07 0.48
CA PHE A 112 1.82 -13.59 1.26
C PHE A 112 2.09 -12.10 1.00
N TYR A 113 2.22 -11.68 -0.27
CA TYR A 113 2.47 -10.27 -0.60
C TYR A 113 1.28 -9.37 -0.26
N ARG A 114 0.04 -9.87 -0.36
CA ARG A 114 -1.13 -9.13 0.12
C ARG A 114 -0.98 -8.77 1.59
N ASP A 115 -0.68 -9.76 2.41
CA ASP A 115 -0.67 -9.62 3.86
C ASP A 115 0.58 -8.84 4.31
N LEU A 116 1.73 -9.08 3.68
CA LEU A 116 2.95 -8.28 3.91
C LEU A 116 2.71 -6.78 3.68
N LEU A 117 1.95 -6.43 2.64
CA LEU A 117 1.72 -5.03 2.29
C LEU A 117 0.55 -4.40 3.05
N ASN A 118 -0.48 -5.15 3.42
CA ASN A 118 -1.73 -4.58 3.96
C ASN A 118 -2.09 -5.01 5.39
N LYS A 119 -1.36 -5.93 6.02
CA LYS A 119 -1.65 -6.41 7.38
C LYS A 119 -0.47 -6.11 8.30
N PRO A 120 -0.67 -5.39 9.42
CA PRO A 120 0.39 -5.24 10.41
C PRO A 120 0.87 -6.60 10.93
N SER A 121 2.19 -6.82 10.89
CA SER A 121 2.84 -8.06 11.27
C SER A 121 4.29 -7.80 11.73
N ASP A 122 4.96 -8.80 12.28
CA ASP A 122 6.34 -8.60 12.73
C ASP A 122 7.31 -8.41 11.55
N ILE A 123 7.07 -9.08 10.41
CA ILE A 123 7.94 -9.00 9.23
C ILE A 123 7.92 -7.61 8.56
N ASN A 124 6.83 -6.86 8.67
CA ASN A 124 6.75 -5.48 8.16
C ASN A 124 6.86 -4.43 9.27
N HIS A 125 7.34 -4.80 10.46
CA HIS A 125 7.45 -3.90 11.62
C HIS A 125 6.13 -3.20 11.97
N ARG A 126 5.00 -3.86 11.69
CA ARG A 126 3.63 -3.35 11.86
C ARG A 126 3.29 -2.17 10.93
N HIS A 127 4.13 -1.89 9.94
CA HIS A 127 3.91 -0.86 8.95
C HIS A 127 3.30 -1.42 7.66
N THR A 128 2.36 -0.68 7.08
CA THR A 128 1.60 -1.14 5.90
C THR A 128 1.60 -0.11 4.78
N LEU A 129 1.34 -0.58 3.56
CA LEU A 129 1.06 0.28 2.42
C LEU A 129 -0.16 1.17 2.67
N HIS A 130 -1.20 0.64 3.34
CA HIS A 130 -2.36 1.43 3.73
C HIS A 130 -1.97 2.59 4.66
N GLU A 131 -1.17 2.32 5.68
CA GLU A 131 -0.63 3.34 6.58
C GLU A 131 0.16 4.40 5.83
N TYR A 132 1.06 4.00 4.94
CA TYR A 132 1.87 4.91 4.12
C TYR A 132 0.99 5.92 3.35
N TRP A 133 -0.03 5.44 2.63
CA TRP A 133 -0.95 6.32 1.90
C TRP A 133 -1.78 7.22 2.82
N MET A 134 -2.25 6.68 3.95
CA MET A 134 -3.02 7.45 4.93
C MET A 134 -2.15 8.53 5.57
N GLN A 135 -0.90 8.23 5.92
CA GLN A 135 0.04 9.16 6.53
C GLN A 135 0.38 10.31 5.59
N ASP A 136 0.87 10.01 4.38
CA ASP A 136 1.33 11.02 3.43
C ASP A 136 0.20 11.91 2.91
N SER A 137 -1.04 11.43 2.99
CA SER A 137 -2.23 12.15 2.56
C SER A 137 -3.02 12.81 3.70
N PHE A 138 -2.53 12.75 4.95
CA PHE A 138 -3.27 13.22 6.13
C PHE A 138 -4.66 12.58 6.26
N GLY A 139 -4.75 11.28 6.02
CA GLY A 139 -5.95 10.45 6.12
C GLY A 139 -6.93 10.63 4.95
N ARG A 140 -6.50 11.21 3.83
CA ARG A 140 -7.38 11.45 2.66
C ARG A 140 -7.49 10.23 1.76
N PHE A 141 -6.42 9.48 1.63
CA PHE A 141 -6.32 8.35 0.71
C PHE A 141 -5.84 7.10 1.43
N GLY A 142 -6.60 6.02 1.30
CA GLY A 142 -6.18 4.68 1.72
C GLY A 142 -6.04 3.74 0.51
N VAL A 143 -5.66 2.50 0.76
CA VAL A 143 -5.59 1.46 -0.27
C VAL A 143 -6.25 0.16 0.19
N ASP A 144 -6.84 -0.54 -0.77
CA ASP A 144 -7.34 -1.90 -0.67
C ASP A 144 -6.63 -2.75 -1.74
N LEU A 145 -6.06 -3.89 -1.34
CA LEU A 145 -5.24 -4.72 -2.20
C LEU A 145 -5.96 -6.04 -2.49
N THR A 146 -6.22 -6.31 -3.77
CA THR A 146 -6.68 -7.60 -4.27
C THR A 146 -5.56 -8.27 -5.04
N VAL A 147 -5.36 -9.57 -4.83
CA VAL A 147 -4.24 -10.30 -5.44
C VAL A 147 -4.73 -11.33 -6.45
N PHE A 148 -3.93 -11.53 -7.50
CA PHE A 148 -4.16 -12.43 -8.62
C PHE A 148 -2.89 -13.21 -8.93
N GLY A 149 -3.04 -14.36 -9.60
CA GLY A 149 -1.94 -15.30 -9.85
C GLY A 149 -1.89 -16.41 -8.80
N ALA A 150 -0.78 -17.14 -8.68
CA ALA A 150 0.48 -16.99 -9.40
C ALA A 150 0.42 -17.46 -10.87
N TYR A 151 0.71 -16.57 -11.83
CA TYR A 151 0.75 -16.93 -13.27
C TYR A 151 2.18 -17.10 -13.77
N GLU A 152 2.44 -18.16 -14.53
CA GLU A 152 3.73 -18.33 -15.21
C GLU A 152 3.66 -17.67 -16.58
N LEU A 153 4.64 -16.81 -16.89
CA LEU A 153 4.71 -16.12 -18.18
C LEU A 153 5.21 -17.06 -19.28
N PRO A 154 4.85 -16.82 -20.55
CA PRO A 154 5.19 -17.72 -21.66
C PRO A 154 6.67 -17.69 -22.07
N ALA A 155 7.44 -16.71 -21.60
CA ALA A 155 8.83 -16.51 -21.99
C ALA A 155 9.74 -16.34 -20.77
N ARG A 156 11.04 -16.46 -21.00
CA ARG A 156 12.08 -16.39 -19.96
C ARG A 156 12.28 -14.98 -19.43
N SER A 157 12.74 -14.82 -18.19
CA SER A 157 12.85 -13.53 -17.52
C SER A 157 13.69 -12.52 -18.30
N TRP A 158 14.81 -12.96 -18.86
CA TRP A 158 15.69 -12.12 -19.67
C TRP A 158 15.07 -11.67 -21.01
N GLN A 159 14.08 -12.40 -21.55
CA GLN A 159 13.40 -11.97 -22.79
C GLN A 159 12.50 -10.74 -22.57
N TYR A 160 12.04 -10.54 -21.33
CA TYR A 160 11.32 -9.35 -20.89
C TYR A 160 12.27 -8.24 -20.39
N GLY A 161 13.38 -8.63 -19.75
CA GLY A 161 14.34 -7.68 -19.17
C GLY A 161 15.34 -7.09 -20.16
N ILE A 162 15.57 -7.75 -21.29
CA ILE A 162 16.39 -7.22 -22.39
C ILE A 162 15.51 -6.46 -23.36
N ASP A 163 15.66 -5.14 -23.39
CA ASP A 163 14.87 -4.25 -24.22
C ASP A 163 15.73 -3.27 -25.04
N ASN A 164 15.07 -2.55 -25.93
CA ASN A 164 15.75 -1.60 -26.83
C ASN A 164 16.00 -0.21 -26.18
N GLY A 165 15.55 0.01 -24.94
CA GLY A 165 15.65 1.29 -24.24
C GLY A 165 16.81 1.35 -23.24
N PHE A 166 17.09 0.26 -22.53
CA PHE A 166 18.11 0.19 -21.49
C PHE A 166 19.35 -0.62 -21.89
N ASN A 167 19.20 -1.63 -22.75
CA ASN A 167 20.28 -2.55 -23.12
C ASN A 167 20.15 -3.07 -24.56
N ALA A 168 20.00 -2.12 -25.49
CA ALA A 168 19.86 -2.39 -26.91
C ALA A 168 21.04 -3.18 -27.47
N GLY A 169 20.75 -4.24 -28.24
CA GLY A 169 21.76 -5.10 -28.86
C GLY A 169 22.23 -6.29 -28.01
N GLU A 170 21.84 -6.36 -26.74
CA GLU A 170 22.24 -7.44 -25.83
C GLU A 170 21.37 -8.71 -25.94
N CYS A 171 20.38 -8.73 -26.84
CA CYS A 171 19.56 -9.93 -27.03
C CYS A 171 20.40 -11.05 -27.64
N PRO A 172 20.43 -12.26 -27.04
CA PRO A 172 21.19 -13.37 -27.57
C PRO A 172 20.86 -13.66 -29.03
N THR A 173 21.88 -14.01 -29.81
CA THR A 173 21.71 -14.24 -31.26
C THR A 173 20.72 -15.39 -31.51
N GLY A 174 19.72 -15.14 -32.35
CA GLY A 174 18.68 -16.11 -32.68
C GLY A 174 17.49 -16.12 -31.71
N GLU A 175 17.56 -15.36 -30.62
CA GLU A 175 16.48 -15.23 -29.64
C GLU A 175 15.59 -14.02 -29.90
N ARG A 176 14.40 -14.05 -29.30
CA ARG A 176 13.49 -12.91 -29.28
C ARG A 176 13.44 -12.30 -27.88
N CYS A 177 13.82 -11.04 -27.77
CA CYS A 177 13.70 -10.22 -26.55
C CYS A 177 12.73 -9.05 -26.76
N ASN A 178 12.81 -8.02 -25.90
CA ASN A 178 11.95 -6.84 -25.92
C ASN A 178 10.46 -7.22 -25.83
N LEU A 179 10.17 -8.27 -25.06
CA LEU A 179 8.80 -8.70 -24.79
C LEU A 179 8.15 -7.77 -23.76
N ASN A 180 6.84 -7.56 -23.88
CA ASN A 180 6.10 -6.69 -22.98
C ASN A 180 5.44 -7.52 -21.86
N ILE A 181 6.03 -7.47 -20.67
CA ILE A 181 5.50 -8.16 -19.50
C ILE A 181 4.05 -7.77 -19.18
N ARG A 182 3.67 -6.49 -19.38
CA ARG A 182 2.31 -6.02 -19.09
C ARG A 182 1.30 -6.65 -20.03
N THR A 183 1.65 -6.92 -21.28
CA THR A 183 0.77 -7.59 -22.23
C THR A 183 0.47 -9.01 -21.77
N ASP A 184 1.50 -9.79 -21.46
CA ASP A 184 1.36 -11.21 -21.15
C ASP A 184 0.75 -11.41 -19.74
N ALA A 185 1.18 -10.64 -18.75
CA ALA A 185 0.60 -10.69 -17.40
C ALA A 185 -0.88 -10.27 -17.39
N LEU A 186 -1.25 -9.22 -18.16
CA LEU A 186 -2.64 -8.81 -18.29
C LEU A 186 -3.46 -9.85 -19.05
N GLY A 187 -2.87 -10.50 -20.06
CA GLY A 187 -3.48 -11.63 -20.76
C GLY A 187 -3.79 -12.79 -19.83
N ALA A 188 -2.81 -13.21 -19.02
CA ALA A 188 -2.97 -14.27 -18.03
C ALA A 188 -4.05 -13.93 -16.99
N TRP A 189 -4.02 -12.71 -16.43
CA TRP A 189 -5.03 -12.26 -15.48
C TRP A 189 -6.44 -12.25 -16.08
N ARG A 190 -6.60 -11.74 -17.32
CA ARG A 190 -7.91 -11.73 -18.00
C ARG A 190 -8.43 -13.13 -18.27
N ALA A 191 -7.55 -14.08 -18.59
CA ALA A 191 -7.92 -15.48 -18.82
C ALA A 191 -8.42 -16.19 -17.55
N ASP A 192 -7.92 -15.79 -16.37
CA ASP A 192 -8.37 -16.34 -15.07
C ASP A 192 -9.81 -15.92 -14.70
N GLY A 193 -10.35 -14.88 -15.33
CA GLY A 193 -11.74 -14.44 -15.13
C GLY A 193 -12.05 -13.85 -13.75
N LYS A 194 -11.07 -13.77 -12.84
CA LYS A 194 -11.22 -13.15 -11.51
C LYS A 194 -11.18 -11.63 -11.61
N THR A 195 -12.13 -10.96 -10.96
CA THR A 195 -12.21 -9.48 -10.95
C THR A 195 -11.79 -8.92 -9.59
N SER A 196 -11.19 -7.73 -9.58
CA SER A 196 -10.79 -7.02 -8.36
C SER A 196 -11.95 -6.27 -7.70
N ARG A 197 -13.18 -6.77 -7.85
CA ARG A 197 -14.37 -6.04 -7.40
C ARG A 197 -14.42 -6.02 -5.87
N PRO A 198 -14.50 -4.85 -5.23
CA PRO A 198 -14.67 -4.80 -3.78
C PRO A 198 -16.04 -5.38 -3.39
N PRO A 199 -16.15 -6.10 -2.26
CA PRO A 199 -17.44 -6.53 -1.74
C PRO A 199 -18.32 -5.31 -1.45
N GLY A 200 -19.54 -5.28 -2.00
CA GLY A 200 -20.60 -4.37 -1.54
C GLY A 200 -20.88 -3.09 -2.35
N ARG A 201 -20.17 -2.76 -3.43
CA ARG A 201 -20.60 -1.66 -4.33
C ARG A 201 -21.43 -2.20 -5.50
N SER A 202 -22.74 -1.94 -5.47
CA SER A 202 -23.57 -1.94 -6.68
C SER A 202 -23.11 -0.81 -7.58
N LEU A 203 -23.01 -1.06 -8.88
CA LEU A 203 -22.97 0.01 -9.87
C LEU A 203 -24.31 0.74 -9.74
N ALA A 204 -24.29 2.03 -9.38
CA ALA A 204 -25.38 2.89 -9.78
C ALA A 204 -25.28 3.04 -11.32
N PRO A 205 -26.42 3.07 -12.03
CA PRO A 205 -26.47 3.06 -13.49
C PRO A 205 -25.71 4.22 -14.13
#